data_AF-A0A5A7SZ11-F1
#
_entry.id   AF-A0A5A7SZ11-F1
#
_cell.length_a   1.000
_cell.length_b   1.000
_cell.length_c   1.000
_cell.angle_alpha   90.00
_cell.angle_beta   90.00
_cell.angle_gamma   90.00
#
_symmetry.space_group_name_H-M   'P 1'
#
loop_
_entity.id
_entity.type
_entity.pdbx_description
1 polymer ?
#
loop_
_entity_poly.entity_id
_entity_poly.type
_entity_poly.pdbx_seq_one_letter_code
_entity_poly.pdbx_strand_id
1 'polypeptide(L)'
;MSQDDVRASRHSLASEGRTESSGSKRKRGSQREVDVEGIHLALKQTKEKLRMIAEWHARTLANDNHVHTKFFRILRDMLELTSLDRALLQRHLLSRMDDLRGFVLSEDEREKFCRVLLRDMTRLFMFLY
;
A
#
# COMPACT_ATOMS: atom_id res chain seq x y z
N MET A 1 -19.76 61.81 -58.29
CA MET A 1 -20.18 61.50 -59.67
C MET A 1 -19.17 60.53 -60.25
N SER A 2 -19.68 59.45 -60.84
CA SER A 2 -19.01 58.27 -61.36
C SER A 2 -18.86 58.39 -62.89
N GLN A 3 -17.81 57.75 -63.43
CA GLN A 3 -17.70 57.02 -64.72
C GLN A 3 -16.21 57.03 -65.14
N ASP A 4 -15.50 55.91 -64.96
CA ASP A 4 -15.37 54.79 -65.91
C ASP A 4 -14.79 55.23 -67.26
N ASP A 5 -13.62 54.70 -67.64
CA ASP A 5 -13.56 53.98 -68.92
C ASP A 5 -12.41 52.95 -69.02
N VAL A 6 -12.79 51.88 -69.69
CA VAL A 6 -12.16 50.59 -69.96
C VAL A 6 -11.24 50.70 -71.18
N ARG A 7 -10.03 50.11 -71.13
CA ARG A 7 -9.53 49.39 -72.32
C ARG A 7 -8.52 48.30 -72.04
N ALA A 8 -8.83 47.15 -72.64
CA ALA A 8 -8.20 45.84 -72.54
C ALA A 8 -6.85 45.72 -73.27
N SER A 9 -6.04 44.73 -72.87
CA SER A 9 -5.71 43.57 -73.73
C SER A 9 -4.93 42.47 -72.99
N ARG A 10 -5.29 41.22 -73.35
CA ARG A 10 -4.88 39.93 -72.78
C ARG A 10 -3.42 39.57 -73.08
N HIS A 11 -2.80 38.77 -72.21
CA HIS A 11 -2.20 37.51 -72.68
C HIS A 11 -2.21 36.44 -71.58
N SER A 12 -2.91 35.35 -71.88
CA SER A 12 -2.87 34.08 -71.19
C SER A 12 -1.65 33.28 -71.65
N LEU A 13 -0.84 32.78 -70.73
CA LEU A 13 -0.03 31.58 -70.97
C LEU A 13 -0.18 30.65 -69.76
N ALA A 14 -0.77 29.48 -70.02
CA ALA A 14 -0.84 28.39 -69.08
C ALA A 14 0.55 27.74 -68.91
N SER A 15 0.92 27.47 -67.66
CA SER A 15 1.78 26.35 -67.27
C SER A 15 1.18 25.82 -65.98
N GLU A 16 0.22 24.90 -66.08
CA GLU A 16 0.54 23.47 -66.10
C GLU A 16 1.28 23.06 -64.82
N GLY A 17 0.47 22.53 -63.90
CA GLY A 17 0.84 21.48 -62.96
C GLY A 17 2.15 21.66 -62.20
N ARG A 18 2.02 22.09 -60.95
CA ARG A 18 2.37 21.21 -59.82
C ARG A 18 1.89 21.82 -58.52
N THR A 19 0.99 21.09 -57.88
CA THR A 19 0.76 21.18 -56.44
C THR A 19 2.10 21.01 -55.74
N GLU A 20 2.79 22.10 -55.41
CA GLU A 20 3.85 22.06 -54.40
C GLU A 20 3.17 21.88 -53.05
N SER A 21 2.80 20.62 -52.81
CA SER A 21 2.66 20.07 -51.47
C SER A 21 3.97 20.32 -50.75
N SER A 22 3.95 21.27 -49.80
CA SER A 22 4.99 21.37 -48.78
C SER A 22 4.93 20.08 -47.98
N GLY A 23 5.70 19.09 -48.44
CA GLY A 23 5.90 17.83 -47.79
C GLY A 23 6.57 18.09 -46.44
N SER A 24 5.75 18.32 -45.42
CA SER A 24 6.14 18.17 -44.03
C SER A 24 6.58 16.73 -43.84
N LYS A 25 7.87 16.47 -44.11
CA LYS A 25 8.54 15.22 -43.79
C LYS A 25 8.46 15.08 -42.28
N ARG A 26 7.43 14.37 -41.81
CA ARG A 26 7.45 13.79 -40.46
C ARG A 26 8.67 12.90 -40.41
N LYS A 27 9.71 13.34 -39.71
CA LYS A 27 10.82 12.49 -39.31
C LYS A 27 10.23 11.47 -38.34
N ARG A 28 9.69 10.36 -38.89
CA ARG A 28 9.25 9.18 -38.15
C ARG A 28 10.49 8.42 -37.71
N GLY A 29 11.29 9.05 -36.87
CA GLY A 29 12.34 8.43 -36.08
C GLY A 29 11.92 8.55 -34.64
N SER A 30 10.93 7.75 -34.22
CA SER A 30 10.65 7.54 -32.80
C SER A 30 11.73 6.61 -32.24
N GLN A 31 12.97 7.06 -32.23
CA GLN A 31 14.01 6.44 -31.43
C GLN A 31 13.79 6.98 -30.02
N ARG A 32 12.82 6.42 -29.28
CA ARG A 32 12.95 6.44 -27.81
C ARG A 32 14.12 5.50 -27.52
N GLU A 33 15.33 6.04 -27.54
CA GLU A 33 16.46 5.33 -26.95
C GLU A 33 16.11 5.18 -25.47
N VAL A 34 15.69 3.97 -25.12
CA VAL A 34 15.34 3.63 -23.76
C VAL A 34 16.63 3.75 -22.97
N ASP A 35 16.66 4.63 -21.97
CA ASP A 35 17.78 4.74 -21.04
C ASP A 35 17.84 3.46 -20.19
N VAL A 36 18.49 2.44 -20.74
CA VAL A 36 18.61 1.11 -20.12
C VAL A 36 19.33 1.21 -18.78
N GLU A 37 20.32 2.10 -18.66
CA GLU A 37 21.07 2.31 -17.43
C GLU A 37 20.20 2.99 -16.36
N GLY A 38 19.44 4.01 -16.75
CA GLY A 38 18.45 4.65 -15.88
C GLY A 38 17.38 3.69 -15.39
N ILE A 39 16.90 2.79 -16.26
CA ILE A 39 15.95 1.72 -15.89
C ILE A 39 16.60 0.71 -14.95
N HIS A 40 17.83 0.28 -15.22
CA HIS A 40 18.56 -0.66 -14.37
C HIS A 40 18.76 -0.07 -12.97
N LEU A 41 19.16 1.20 -12.89
CA LEU A 41 19.33 1.92 -11.64
C LEU A 41 18.00 2.06 -10.89
N ALA A 42 16.92 2.44 -11.56
CA ALA A 42 15.59 2.54 -10.96
C ALA A 42 15.09 1.20 -10.42
N LEU A 43 15.34 0.11 -11.14
CA LEU A 43 15.01 -1.25 -10.70
C LEU A 43 15.81 -1.65 -9.46
N LYS A 44 17.13 -1.40 -9.45
CA LYS A 44 17.99 -1.69 -8.29
C LYS A 44 17.54 -0.91 -7.06
N GLN A 45 17.22 0.37 -7.21
CA GLN A 45 16.68 1.21 -6.13
C GLN A 45 15.34 0.70 -5.61
N THR A 46 14.43 0.29 -6.51
CA THR A 46 13.12 -0.23 -6.13
C THR A 46 13.24 -1.56 -5.39
N LYS A 47 14.11 -2.46 -5.87
CA LYS A 47 14.41 -3.73 -5.20
C LYS A 47 14.93 -3.51 -3.78
N GLU A 48 15.83 -2.55 -3.60
CA GLU A 48 16.37 -2.22 -2.28
C GLU A 48 15.28 -1.69 -1.34
N LYS A 49 14.41 -0.80 -1.82
CA LYS A 49 13.27 -0.29 -1.04
C LYS A 49 12.32 -1.42 -0.63
N LEU A 50 11.99 -2.32 -1.56
CA LEU A 50 11.14 -3.48 -1.27
C LEU A 50 11.79 -4.42 -0.25
N ARG A 51 13.11 -4.62 -0.33
CA ARG A 51 13.85 -5.41 0.66
C ARG A 51 13.71 -4.82 2.06
N MET A 52 13.92 -3.52 2.22
CA MET A 52 13.77 -2.85 3.52
C MET A 52 12.35 -2.99 4.09
N ILE A 53 11.32 -2.85 3.25
CA ILE A 53 9.92 -3.03 3.66
C ILE A 53 9.68 -4.48 4.11
N ALA A 54 10.09 -5.45 3.31
CA ALA A 54 9.92 -6.87 3.63
C ALA A 54 10.65 -7.25 4.93
N GLU A 55 11.87 -6.73 5.14
CA GLU A 55 12.64 -6.98 6.34
C GLU A 55 12.00 -6.37 7.59
N TRP A 56 11.48 -5.14 7.49
CA TRP A 56 10.71 -4.52 8.58
C TRP A 56 9.49 -5.38 8.95
N HIS A 57 8.69 -5.79 7.97
CA HIS A 57 7.52 -6.65 8.21
C HIS A 57 7.91 -8.00 8.84
N ALA A 58 8.99 -8.62 8.37
CA ALA A 58 9.47 -9.87 8.94
C ALA A 58 9.88 -9.72 10.41
N ARG A 59 10.55 -8.62 10.76
CA ARG A 59 10.93 -8.31 12.14
C ARG A 59 9.71 -8.03 13.02
N THR A 60 8.74 -7.25 12.54
CA THR A 60 7.48 -6.98 13.26
C THR A 60 6.73 -8.28 13.53
N LEU A 61 6.58 -9.13 12.52
CA LEU A 61 5.91 -10.43 12.66
C LEU A 61 6.62 -11.36 13.65
N ALA A 62 7.96 -11.43 13.60
CA ALA A 62 8.74 -12.21 14.55
C ALA A 62 8.54 -11.74 16.01
N ASN A 63 8.48 -10.42 16.21
CA ASN A 63 8.20 -9.82 17.52
C ASN A 63 6.77 -10.15 17.99
N ASP A 64 5.78 -10.04 17.12
CA ASP A 64 4.40 -10.40 17.45
C ASP A 64 4.30 -11.88 17.83
N ASN A 65 4.90 -12.78 17.05
CA ASN A 65 4.97 -14.21 17.36
C ASN A 65 5.66 -14.51 18.69
N HIS A 66 6.69 -13.73 19.05
CA HIS A 66 7.34 -13.85 20.35
C HIS A 66 6.40 -13.47 21.51
N VAL A 67 5.64 -12.38 21.35
CA VAL A 67 4.62 -11.95 22.32
C VAL A 67 3.55 -13.03 22.48
N HIS A 68 3.03 -13.58 21.37
CA HIS A 68 2.09 -14.72 21.40
C HIS A 68 2.65 -15.91 22.16
N THR A 69 3.90 -16.29 21.88
CA THR A 69 4.56 -17.43 22.55
C THR A 69 4.68 -17.19 24.07
N LYS A 70 5.10 -15.98 24.47
CA LYS A 70 5.17 -15.59 25.89
C LYS A 70 3.81 -15.65 26.55
N PHE A 71 2.79 -15.12 25.89
CA PHE A 71 1.41 -15.14 26.39
C PHE A 71 0.92 -16.57 26.69
N PHE A 72 1.07 -17.49 25.73
CA PHE A 72 0.65 -18.88 25.95
C PHE A 72 1.42 -19.55 27.09
N ARG A 73 2.73 -19.27 27.22
CA ARG A 73 3.54 -19.77 28.34
C ARG A 73 3.03 -19.22 29.68
N ILE A 74 2.80 -17.91 29.78
CA ILE A 74 2.26 -17.27 30.98
C ILE A 74 0.92 -17.89 31.35
N LEU A 75 -0.02 -17.96 30.40
CA LEU A 75 -1.32 -18.57 30.66
C LEU A 75 -1.16 -19.99 31.19
N ARG A 76 -0.35 -20.83 30.53
CA ARG A 76 -0.08 -22.20 30.98
C ARG A 76 0.39 -22.25 32.42
N ASP A 77 1.34 -21.39 32.78
CA ASP A 77 2.00 -21.39 34.09
C ASP A 77 1.08 -20.81 35.20
N MET A 78 0.06 -20.00 34.86
CA MET A 78 -0.95 -19.51 35.80
C MET A 78 -1.94 -20.61 36.20
N LEU A 79 -1.64 -21.38 37.25
CA LEU A 79 -2.44 -22.54 37.68
C LEU A 79 -3.83 -22.19 38.22
N GLU A 80 -4.07 -20.96 38.63
CA GLU A 80 -5.34 -20.49 39.21
C GLU A 80 -6.47 -20.35 38.17
N LEU A 81 -6.14 -20.29 36.88
CA LEU A 81 -7.10 -20.12 35.80
C LEU A 81 -7.71 -21.45 35.37
N THR A 82 -9.04 -21.50 35.28
CA THR A 82 -9.76 -22.65 34.72
C THR A 82 -9.52 -22.76 33.21
N SER A 83 -9.87 -23.91 32.61
CA SER A 83 -9.81 -24.08 31.15
C SER A 83 -10.70 -23.07 30.41
N LEU A 84 -11.87 -22.74 30.98
CA LEU A 84 -12.78 -21.73 30.44
C LEU A 84 -12.15 -20.33 30.49
N ASP A 85 -11.56 -19.95 31.63
CA ASP A 85 -10.91 -18.64 31.78
C ASP A 85 -9.79 -18.46 30.75
N ARG A 86 -8.97 -19.51 30.56
CA ARG A 86 -7.89 -19.51 29.55
C ARG A 86 -8.45 -19.31 28.15
N ALA A 87 -9.54 -20.00 27.80
CA ALA A 87 -10.16 -19.87 26.48
C ALA A 87 -10.74 -18.45 26.26
N LEU A 88 -11.37 -17.86 27.29
CA LEU A 88 -11.89 -16.49 27.24
C LEU A 88 -10.77 -15.47 27.06
N LEU A 89 -9.71 -15.56 27.88
CA LEU A 89 -8.54 -14.68 27.79
C LEU A 89 -7.84 -14.81 26.45
N GLN A 90 -7.66 -16.03 25.93
CA GLN A 90 -7.10 -16.27 24.60
C GLN A 90 -7.95 -15.61 23.52
N ARG A 91 -9.26 -15.84 23.51
CA ARG A 91 -10.16 -15.24 22.52
C ARG A 91 -10.11 -13.72 22.55
N HIS A 92 -10.05 -13.11 23.74
CA HIS A 92 -10.03 -11.67 23.89
C HIS A 92 -8.66 -11.09 23.47
N LEU A 93 -7.57 -11.55 24.07
CA LEU A 93 -6.25 -10.93 23.92
C LEU A 93 -5.58 -11.26 22.59
N LEU A 94 -5.81 -12.46 22.01
CA LEU A 94 -5.26 -12.78 20.70
C LEU A 94 -5.86 -11.91 19.57
N SER A 95 -7.03 -11.30 19.81
CA SER A 95 -7.65 -10.38 18.84
C SER A 95 -7.10 -8.95 18.93
N ARG A 96 -6.36 -8.61 20.01
CA ARG A 96 -5.92 -7.25 20.33
C ARG A 96 -4.44 -7.23 20.71
N MET A 97 -3.58 -7.02 19.72
CA MET A 97 -2.12 -7.08 19.91
C MET A 97 -1.58 -6.12 20.97
N ASP A 98 -2.14 -4.90 21.09
CA ASP A 98 -1.70 -3.93 22.09
C ASP A 98 -2.04 -4.39 23.52
N ASP A 99 -3.25 -4.90 23.73
CA ASP A 99 -3.66 -5.49 25.01
C ASP A 99 -2.81 -6.72 25.37
N LEU A 100 -2.52 -7.56 24.37
CA LEU A 100 -1.65 -8.73 24.53
C LEU A 100 -0.24 -8.32 24.97
N ARG A 101 0.33 -7.30 24.33
CA ARG A 101 1.63 -6.72 24.71
C ARG A 101 1.59 -6.15 26.12
N GLY A 102 0.55 -5.40 26.46
CA GLY A 102 0.33 -4.88 27.82
C GLY A 102 0.32 -6.01 28.85
N PHE A 103 -0.47 -7.06 28.61
CA PHE A 103 -0.54 -8.23 29.49
C PHE A 103 0.81 -8.94 29.66
N VAL A 104 1.56 -9.13 28.57
CA VAL A 104 2.89 -9.76 28.63
C VAL A 104 3.89 -8.90 29.39
N LEU A 105 3.77 -7.58 29.37
CA LEU A 105 4.68 -6.66 30.08
C LEU A 105 4.29 -6.45 31.56
N SER A 106 3.02 -6.55 31.91
CA SER A 106 2.49 -6.25 33.25
C SER A 106 2.65 -7.42 34.24
N GLU A 107 3.87 -7.91 34.49
CA GLU A 107 4.13 -9.14 35.27
C GLU A 107 3.45 -9.16 36.65
N ASP A 108 3.56 -8.06 37.41
CA ASP A 108 3.06 -7.94 38.78
C ASP A 108 1.53 -7.74 38.87
N GLU A 109 0.89 -7.38 37.77
CA GLU A 109 -0.53 -7.03 37.73
C GLU A 109 -1.37 -8.01 36.90
N ARG A 110 -0.75 -9.02 36.30
CA ARG A 110 -1.42 -9.99 35.39
C ARG A 110 -2.66 -10.60 36.02
N GLU A 111 -2.59 -10.98 37.29
CA GLU A 111 -3.70 -11.61 38.00
C GLU A 111 -4.89 -10.64 38.18
N LYS A 112 -4.62 -9.38 38.55
CA LYS A 112 -5.66 -8.33 38.62
C LYS A 112 -6.26 -8.07 37.24
N PHE A 113 -5.43 -8.00 36.21
CA PHE A 113 -5.84 -7.81 34.84
C PHE A 113 -6.77 -8.95 34.37
N CYS A 114 -6.39 -10.20 34.61
CA CYS A 114 -7.22 -11.37 34.32
C CYS A 114 -8.58 -11.29 35.01
N ARG A 115 -8.62 -10.96 36.31
CA ARG A 115 -9.87 -10.82 37.07
C ARG A 115 -10.82 -9.78 36.46
N VAL A 116 -10.30 -8.62 36.08
CA VAL A 116 -11.10 -7.54 35.48
C VAL A 116 -11.65 -8.00 34.13
N LEU A 117 -10.79 -8.50 33.25
CA LEU A 117 -11.20 -8.96 31.92
C LEU A 117 -12.22 -10.09 31.98
N LEU A 118 -12.00 -11.09 32.84
CA LEU A 118 -12.92 -12.20 33.00
C LEU A 118 -14.27 -11.70 33.50
N ARG A 119 -14.32 -10.85 34.52
CA ARG A 119 -15.56 -10.27 35.03
C ARG A 119 -16.36 -9.54 33.94
N ASP A 120 -15.68 -8.76 33.11
CA ASP A 120 -16.33 -8.01 32.04
C ASP A 120 -16.84 -8.92 30.92
N MET A 121 -16.09 -9.97 30.57
CA MET A 121 -16.56 -10.99 29.62
C MET A 121 -17.77 -11.76 30.14
N THR A 122 -17.78 -12.16 31.42
CA THR A 122 -18.93 -12.88 32.03
C THR A 122 -20.18 -12.00 32.05
N ARG A 123 -20.02 -10.68 32.26
CA ARG A 123 -21.13 -9.72 32.15
C ARG A 123 -21.66 -9.65 30.73
N LEU A 124 -20.80 -9.60 29.71
CA LEU A 124 -21.24 -9.59 28.31
C LEU A 124 -22.00 -10.86 27.92
N PHE A 125 -21.61 -12.02 28.47
CA PHE A 125 -22.35 -13.27 28.26
C PHE A 125 -23.77 -13.25 28.87
N MET A 126 -23.99 -12.56 29.99
CA MET A 126 -25.33 -12.42 30.59
C MET A 126 -26.28 -11.54 29.78
N PHE A 127 -25.80 -10.76 28.82
CA PHE A 127 -26.64 -9.92 27.95
C PHE A 127 -26.88 -10.51 26.55
N LEU A 128 -26.27 -11.66 26.24
CA LEU A 128 -26.36 -12.32 24.94
C LEU A 128 -27.32 -13.52 24.92
N TYR A 129 -28.07 -13.76 26.01
CA TYR A 129 -29.13 -14.76 26.12
C TYR A 129 -30.37 -14.17 26.77
#